data_AF-A0A3E0NSY2-F1
#
_entry.id   AF-A0A3E0NSY2-F1
#
_cell.length_a   1.000
_cell.length_b   1.000
_cell.length_c   1.000
_cell.angle_alpha   90.00
_cell.angle_beta   90.00
_cell.angle_gamma   90.00
#
_symmetry.space_group_name_H-M   'P 1'
#
loop_
_entity.id
_entity.type
_entity.pdbx_description
1 polymer ?
#
loop_
_entity_poly.entity_id
_entity_poly.type
_entity_poly.pdbx_seq_one_letter_code
_entity_poly.pdbx_strand_id
1 'polypeptide(L)'
;MLALRTYSCRVPWLSLVLLFATLLSGCGSPMPPEHTKAVARFQELGGEVNLRDGGFEVNLRDTLVQDDDLASLGDIQDLKAIDLRGTEVTPAALDYIRPIKTLDVVLLKGTKIPVEEIIRFDQELGEVDVLH
;
A
#
# COMPACT_ATOMS: atom_id res chain seq x y z
N MET A 1 -48.74 24.27 6.49
CA MET A 1 -48.31 22.98 5.88
C MET A 1 -46.98 22.61 6.50
N LEU A 2 -46.93 21.46 7.19
CA LEU A 2 -45.74 20.91 7.85
C LEU A 2 -44.65 20.55 6.82
N ALA A 3 -43.38 20.72 7.18
CA ALA A 3 -42.41 19.62 7.19
C ALA A 3 -41.07 20.09 7.80
N LEU A 4 -40.77 19.55 8.98
CA LEU A 4 -39.46 19.58 9.62
C LEU A 4 -38.47 18.68 8.85
N ARG A 5 -37.22 19.12 8.68
CA ARG A 5 -36.07 18.23 8.79
C ARG A 5 -34.80 19.01 9.15
N THR A 6 -34.49 18.91 10.42
CA THR A 6 -33.27 19.32 11.09
C THR A 6 -32.05 18.59 10.51
N TYR A 7 -31.03 19.33 10.08
CA TYR A 7 -29.65 18.84 10.12
C TYR A 7 -28.84 19.76 11.02
N SER A 8 -28.42 19.16 12.12
CA SER A 8 -27.65 19.73 13.20
C SER A 8 -26.22 20.03 12.75
N CYS A 9 -25.90 21.29 12.43
CA CYS A 9 -24.53 21.80 12.50
C CYS A 9 -24.42 22.66 13.76
N ARG A 10 -24.13 21.99 14.88
CA ARG A 10 -23.88 22.64 16.17
C ARG A 10 -22.40 22.96 16.27
N VAL A 11 -21.97 24.03 15.59
CA VAL A 11 -20.85 24.85 16.07
C VAL A 11 -21.31 25.51 17.37
N PRO A 12 -20.53 25.42 18.46
CA PRO A 12 -19.75 26.62 18.82
C PRO A 12 -18.48 26.30 19.62
N TRP A 13 -17.38 27.03 19.38
CA TRP A 13 -16.62 27.74 20.44
C TRP A 13 -15.44 28.48 19.81
N LEU A 14 -15.70 29.73 19.42
CA LEU A 14 -14.70 30.77 19.23
C LEU A 14 -14.03 31.10 20.58
N SER A 15 -13.05 30.34 21.01
CA SER A 15 -12.07 30.84 22.00
C SER A 15 -10.73 30.14 21.85
N LEU A 16 -9.73 30.93 21.44
CA LEU A 16 -8.60 31.24 22.31
C LEU A 16 -8.02 30.03 23.08
N VAL A 17 -7.31 29.16 22.37
CA VAL A 17 -6.16 28.45 22.96
C VAL A 17 -4.95 28.76 22.10
N LEU A 18 -4.31 29.86 22.45
CA LEU A 18 -2.91 30.13 22.16
C LEU A 18 -2.07 29.01 22.79
N LEU A 19 -1.06 28.55 22.03
CA LEU A 19 0.11 27.80 22.48
C LEU A 19 -0.17 26.40 23.06
N PHE A 20 -0.10 25.36 22.24
CA PHE A 20 0.61 24.10 22.53
C PHE A 20 0.40 23.11 21.37
N ALA A 21 1.36 23.04 20.45
CA ALA A 21 1.78 21.82 19.73
C ALA A 21 2.71 22.23 18.58
N THR A 22 4.01 22.21 18.87
CA THR A 22 5.00 21.84 17.86
C THR A 22 4.56 20.54 17.18
N LEU A 23 4.48 20.52 15.85
CA LEU A 23 5.08 19.52 14.95
C LEU A 23 4.38 19.54 13.59
N LEU A 24 5.23 19.51 12.55
CA LEU A 24 4.93 19.10 11.18
C LEU A 24 4.11 20.08 10.32
N SER A 25 4.82 21.05 9.74
CA SER A 25 4.60 21.40 8.33
C SER A 25 4.87 20.17 7.45
N GLY A 26 3.96 19.21 7.49
CA GLY A 26 3.80 18.20 6.46
C GLY A 26 2.50 18.53 5.75
N CYS A 27 2.56 19.38 4.73
CA CYS A 27 1.43 19.57 3.83
C CYS A 27 1.36 18.31 2.96
N GLY A 28 0.74 17.25 3.50
CA GLY A 28 0.36 16.08 2.72
C GLY A 28 -0.94 16.39 1.99
N SER A 29 -0.84 16.70 0.70
CA SER A 29 -1.98 16.92 -0.18
C SER A 29 -3.00 15.77 -0.03
N PRO A 30 -4.32 16.05 -0.02
CA PRO A 30 -5.32 14.99 -0.04
C PRO A 30 -5.24 14.25 -1.38
N MET A 31 -4.81 12.99 -1.33
CA MET A 31 -4.70 12.11 -2.50
C MET A 31 -6.11 11.72 -3.01
N PRO A 32 -6.34 11.58 -4.33
CA PRO A 32 -7.68 11.33 -4.88
C PRO A 32 -8.30 10.00 -4.41
N PRO A 33 -9.64 9.90 -4.33
CA PRO A 33 -10.36 8.86 -3.58
C PRO A 33 -10.44 7.47 -4.24
N GLU A 34 -9.57 7.15 -5.21
CA GLU A 34 -9.75 5.98 -6.09
C GLU A 34 -8.81 4.82 -5.72
N HIS A 35 -7.63 5.12 -5.15
CA HIS A 35 -6.67 4.12 -4.65
C HIS A 35 -6.56 4.10 -3.11
N THR A 36 -7.36 4.91 -2.41
CA THR A 36 -7.19 5.20 -0.99
C THR A 36 -7.41 3.99 -0.09
N LYS A 37 -8.23 3.00 -0.49
CA LYS A 37 -8.46 1.80 0.33
C LYS A 37 -7.25 0.88 0.37
N ALA A 38 -6.67 0.57 -0.79
CA ALA A 38 -5.47 -0.27 -0.86
C ALA A 38 -4.28 0.45 -0.22
N VAL A 39 -4.10 1.74 -0.52
CA VAL A 39 -3.03 2.56 0.08
C VAL A 39 -3.19 2.69 1.60
N ALA A 40 -4.42 2.92 2.10
CA ALA A 40 -4.67 2.98 3.54
C ALA A 40 -4.38 1.64 4.23
N ARG A 41 -4.72 0.51 3.60
CA ARG A 41 -4.42 -0.82 4.16
C ARG A 41 -2.91 -1.05 4.29
N PHE A 42 -2.12 -0.69 3.28
CA PHE A 42 -0.67 -0.80 3.38
C PHE A 42 -0.09 0.17 4.42
N GLN A 43 -0.63 1.38 4.54
CA GLN A 43 -0.24 2.32 5.62
C GLN A 43 -0.59 1.79 7.02
N GLU A 44 -1.74 1.13 7.19
CA GLU A 44 -2.12 0.48 8.46
C GLU A 44 -1.19 -0.69 8.83
N LEU A 45 -0.68 -1.39 7.82
CA LEU A 45 0.29 -2.48 7.97
C LEU A 45 1.74 -1.99 8.19
N GLY A 46 1.95 -0.67 8.18
CA GLY A 46 3.27 -0.05 8.31
C GLY A 46 4.07 -0.02 7.01
N GLY A 47 3.44 -0.35 5.89
CA GLY A 47 3.98 -0.22 4.55
C GLY A 47 3.84 1.20 3.99
N GLU A 48 4.74 1.55 3.09
CA GLU A 48 4.75 2.84 2.41
C GLU A 48 4.43 2.66 0.93
N VAL A 49 3.51 3.45 0.41
CA VAL A 49 3.23 3.51 -1.04
C VAL A 49 3.84 4.78 -1.60
N ASN A 50 4.82 4.62 -2.47
CA ASN A 50 5.50 5.69 -3.16
C ASN A 50 5.04 5.78 -4.61
N LEU A 51 5.07 6.98 -5.17
CA LEU A 51 4.87 7.20 -6.59
C LEU A 51 6.24 7.16 -7.27
N ARG A 52 6.42 6.21 -8.18
CA ARG A 52 7.57 6.12 -9.07
C ARG A 52 7.19 6.73 -10.42
N ASP A 53 8.18 7.20 -11.18
CA ASP A 53 7.93 7.81 -12.49
C ASP A 53 7.23 6.80 -13.42
N GLY A 54 5.92 6.99 -13.65
CA GLY A 54 5.08 6.09 -14.44
C GLY A 54 4.37 4.95 -13.68
N GLY A 55 4.30 4.95 -12.34
CA GLY A 55 3.45 4.03 -11.59
C GLY A 55 3.63 4.05 -10.06
N PHE A 56 3.12 3.04 -9.38
CA PHE A 56 3.17 2.93 -7.93
C PHE A 56 4.25 1.93 -7.47
N GLU A 57 4.91 2.24 -6.37
CA GLU A 57 5.85 1.37 -5.67
C GLU A 57 5.32 1.11 -4.26
N VAL A 58 5.20 -0.16 -3.88
CA VAL A 58 4.74 -0.56 -2.56
C VAL A 58 5.90 -1.14 -1.77
N ASN A 59 6.27 -0.48 -0.69
CA ASN A 59 7.32 -0.90 0.22
C ASN A 59 6.70 -1.51 1.48
N LEU A 60 6.90 -2.81 1.65
CA LEU A 60 6.43 -3.60 2.78
C LEU A 60 7.60 -4.22 3.54
N ARG A 61 8.81 -3.70 3.36
CA ARG A 61 10.01 -4.26 3.97
C ARG A 61 9.91 -4.31 5.49
N ASP A 62 10.33 -5.44 6.07
CA ASP A 62 10.40 -5.66 7.53
C ASP A 62 9.04 -5.43 8.24
N THR A 63 7.92 -5.54 7.51
CA THR A 63 6.56 -5.42 8.06
C THR A 63 5.91 -6.80 8.27
N LEU A 64 4.88 -6.84 9.12
CA LEU A 64 4.17 -8.08 9.50
C LEU A 64 3.06 -8.45 8.50
N VAL A 65 3.31 -8.28 7.20
CA VAL A 65 2.33 -8.59 6.14
C VAL A 65 2.16 -10.09 6.00
N GLN A 66 0.92 -10.52 5.78
CA GLN A 66 0.58 -11.91 5.46
C GLN A 66 0.09 -12.03 4.03
N ASP A 67 -0.02 -13.26 3.53
CA ASP A 67 -0.44 -13.56 2.16
C ASP A 67 -1.80 -12.92 1.81
N ASP A 68 -2.74 -12.92 2.77
CA ASP A 68 -4.08 -12.34 2.61
C ASP A 68 -4.08 -10.81 2.44
N ASP A 69 -3.05 -10.14 2.95
CA ASP A 69 -2.92 -8.68 2.82
C ASP A 69 -2.45 -8.27 1.43
N LEU A 70 -1.79 -9.19 0.72
CA LEU A 70 -1.35 -8.98 -0.67
C LEU A 70 -2.50 -9.07 -1.67
N ALA A 71 -3.67 -9.58 -1.27
CA ALA A 71 -4.86 -9.59 -2.11
C ALA A 71 -5.27 -8.17 -2.57
N SER A 72 -5.01 -7.16 -1.73
CA SER A 72 -5.29 -5.75 -2.05
C SER A 72 -4.26 -5.11 -2.99
N LEU A 73 -3.15 -5.78 -3.34
CA LEU A 73 -2.19 -5.28 -4.33
C LEU A 73 -2.79 -5.23 -5.74
N GLY A 74 -3.70 -6.16 -6.05
CA GLY A 74 -4.40 -6.18 -7.34
C GLY A 74 -5.33 -4.98 -7.58
N ASP A 75 -5.69 -4.25 -6.52
CA ASP A 75 -6.52 -3.04 -6.61
C ASP A 75 -5.71 -1.78 -6.99
N ILE A 76 -4.36 -1.87 -6.94
CA ILE A 76 -3.48 -0.78 -7.34
C ILE A 76 -3.19 -0.90 -8.84
N GLN A 77 -3.91 -0.11 -9.63
CA GLN A 77 -3.63 0.03 -11.06
C GLN A 77 -2.25 0.70 -11.23
N ASP A 78 -1.45 0.20 -12.18
CA ASP A 78 -0.08 0.67 -12.47
C ASP A 78 0.95 0.42 -11.36
N LEU A 79 0.80 -0.67 -10.61
CA LEU A 79 1.82 -1.12 -9.67
C LEU A 79 3.07 -1.60 -10.44
N LYS A 80 4.19 -0.94 -10.21
CA LYS A 80 5.46 -1.09 -10.93
C LYS A 80 6.54 -1.78 -10.11
N ALA A 81 6.55 -1.57 -8.80
CA ALA A 81 7.56 -2.15 -7.93
C ALA A 81 6.96 -2.60 -6.60
N ILE A 82 7.42 -3.74 -6.08
CA ILE A 82 7.06 -4.24 -4.76
C ILE A 82 8.32 -4.64 -4.00
N ASP A 83 8.43 -4.17 -2.75
CA ASP A 83 9.46 -4.60 -1.80
C ASP A 83 8.84 -5.43 -0.67
N LEU A 84 9.07 -6.75 -0.67
CA LEU A 84 8.61 -7.68 0.37
C LEU A 84 9.77 -8.16 1.26
N ARG A 85 10.91 -7.47 1.26
CA ARG A 85 12.09 -7.97 1.97
C ARG A 85 11.85 -8.12 3.47
N GLY A 86 12.28 -9.24 4.04
CA GLY A 86 12.14 -9.49 5.48
C GLY A 86 10.69 -9.66 5.96
N THR A 87 9.73 -9.88 5.06
CA THR A 87 8.33 -10.19 5.41
C THR A 87 8.11 -11.68 5.64
N GLU A 88 7.02 -12.04 6.31
CA GLU A 88 6.69 -13.44 6.62
C GLU A 88 5.84 -14.14 5.55
N VAL A 89 5.75 -13.57 4.35
CA VAL A 89 4.93 -14.08 3.24
C VAL A 89 5.41 -15.44 2.75
N THR A 90 4.46 -16.29 2.35
CA THR A 90 4.69 -17.67 1.90
C THR A 90 4.55 -17.78 0.37
N PRO A 91 4.81 -18.95 -0.25
CA PRO A 91 4.64 -19.10 -1.70
C PRO A 91 3.23 -18.77 -2.21
N ALA A 92 2.20 -18.86 -1.36
CA ALA A 92 0.84 -18.49 -1.71
C ALA A 92 0.71 -17.00 -2.06
N ALA A 93 1.57 -16.14 -1.50
CA ALA A 93 1.67 -14.73 -1.86
C ALA A 93 1.90 -14.50 -3.36
N LEU A 94 2.68 -15.38 -4.01
CA LEU A 94 3.02 -15.24 -5.42
C LEU A 94 1.78 -15.32 -6.31
N ASP A 95 0.75 -16.07 -5.91
CA ASP A 95 -0.50 -16.20 -6.67
C ASP A 95 -1.28 -14.89 -6.76
N TYR A 96 -1.11 -13.99 -5.79
CA TYR A 96 -1.67 -12.64 -5.83
C TYR A 96 -0.85 -11.68 -6.70
N ILE A 97 0.44 -11.95 -6.89
CA ILE A 97 1.37 -11.10 -7.66
C ILE A 97 1.35 -11.47 -9.15
N ARG A 98 1.24 -12.77 -9.49
CA ARG A 98 1.14 -13.31 -10.87
C ARG A 98 0.18 -12.54 -11.80
N PRO A 99 -1.06 -12.18 -11.40
CA PRO A 99 -1.98 -11.48 -12.29
C PRO A 99 -1.60 -10.02 -12.57
N ILE A 100 -0.67 -9.43 -11.80
CA ILE A 100 -0.29 -8.02 -11.90
C ILE A 100 0.78 -7.86 -12.98
N LYS A 101 0.35 -7.73 -14.24
CA LYS A 101 1.23 -7.62 -15.41
C LYS A 101 1.96 -6.28 -15.53
N THR A 102 1.66 -5.31 -14.69
CA THR A 102 2.29 -3.97 -14.72
C THR A 102 3.58 -3.90 -13.91
N LEU A 103 3.89 -4.95 -13.14
CA LEU A 103 5.07 -5.01 -12.31
C LEU A 103 6.32 -5.08 -13.17
N ASP A 104 7.31 -4.27 -12.82
CA ASP A 104 8.63 -4.27 -13.43
C ASP A 104 9.68 -4.82 -12.45
N VAL A 105 9.49 -4.62 -11.13
CA VAL A 105 10.48 -5.00 -10.10
C VAL A 105 9.81 -5.68 -8.90
N VAL A 106 10.35 -6.82 -8.46
CA VAL A 106 9.89 -7.49 -7.23
C VAL A 106 11.10 -7.87 -6.37
N LEU A 107 11.13 -7.40 -5.12
CA LEU A 107 12.16 -7.73 -4.13
C LEU A 107 11.62 -8.77 -3.14
N LEU A 108 12.11 -10.01 -3.20
CA LEU A 108 11.64 -11.13 -2.35
C LEU A 108 12.67 -11.59 -1.31
N LYS A 109 13.78 -10.86 -1.16
CA LYS A 109 14.90 -11.25 -0.30
C LYS A 109 14.49 -11.38 1.17
N GLY A 110 14.76 -12.54 1.76
CA GLY A 110 14.48 -12.79 3.18
C GLY A 110 13.00 -13.02 3.50
N THR A 111 12.19 -13.42 2.50
CA THR A 111 10.82 -13.93 2.70
C THR A 111 10.84 -15.42 3.10
N LYS A 112 9.68 -15.98 3.47
CA LYS A 112 9.52 -17.43 3.72
C LYS A 112 9.25 -18.23 2.42
N ILE A 113 9.46 -17.60 1.26
CA ILE A 113 9.35 -18.25 -0.04
C ILE A 113 10.65 -19.02 -0.31
N PRO A 114 10.60 -20.32 -0.66
CA PRO A 114 11.78 -21.09 -1.00
C PRO A 114 12.36 -20.59 -2.33
N VAL A 115 13.69 -20.64 -2.46
CA VAL A 115 14.42 -20.10 -3.62
C VAL A 115 13.96 -20.75 -4.93
N GLU A 116 13.57 -22.02 -4.89
CA GLU A 116 13.06 -22.77 -6.03
C GLU A 116 11.77 -22.15 -6.60
N GLU A 117 10.89 -21.62 -5.75
CA GLU A 117 9.65 -20.96 -6.18
C GLU A 117 9.94 -19.56 -6.74
N ILE A 118 10.90 -18.83 -6.16
CA ILE A 118 11.35 -17.53 -6.68
C ILE A 118 11.93 -17.69 -8.10
N ILE A 119 12.74 -18.72 -8.33
CA ILE A 119 13.30 -19.01 -9.66
C ILE A 119 12.19 -19.36 -10.66
N ARG A 120 11.20 -20.17 -10.26
CA ARG A 120 10.06 -20.49 -11.14
C ARG A 120 9.27 -19.24 -11.49
N PHE A 121 9.03 -18.37 -10.50
CA PHE A 121 8.31 -17.12 -10.68
C PHE A 121 9.05 -16.16 -11.62
N ASP A 122 10.37 -16.03 -11.45
CA ASP A 122 11.25 -15.26 -12.34
C ASP A 122 11.20 -15.79 -13.79
N GLN A 123 11.22 -17.11 -13.96
CA GLN A 123 11.09 -17.74 -15.29
C GLN A 123 9.72 -17.54 -15.94
N GLU A 124 8.66 -17.43 -15.14
CA GLU A 124 7.29 -17.29 -15.61
C GLU A 124 6.97 -15.85 -16.04
N LEU A 125 7.51 -14.88 -15.30
CA LEU A 125 7.24 -13.47 -15.50
C LEU A 125 8.33 -12.72 -16.26
N GLY A 126 9.29 -13.41 -16.91
CA GLY A 126 10.60 -12.94 -17.43
C GLY A 126 10.78 -11.56 -18.11
N GLU A 127 9.76 -10.73 -18.16
CA GLU A 127 9.79 -9.26 -18.26
C GLU A 127 10.03 -8.55 -16.90
N VAL A 128 9.80 -9.21 -15.75
CA VAL A 128 9.91 -8.62 -14.39
C VAL A 128 11.28 -8.92 -13.77
N ASP A 129 11.97 -7.88 -13.28
CA ASP A 129 13.22 -8.01 -12.54
C ASP A 129 12.95 -8.53 -11.11
N VAL A 130 13.17 -9.83 -10.89
CA VAL A 130 13.05 -10.44 -9.56
C VAL A 130 14.40 -10.44 -8.85
N LEU A 131 14.56 -9.54 -7.87
CA LEU A 131 15.79 -9.45 -7.08
C LEU A 131 15.68 -10.35 -5.85
N HIS A 132 16.56 -11.35 -5.82
CA HIS A 132 16.68 -12.40 -4.79
C HIS A 132 17.78 -12.10 -3.76
#